data_AF-N9PZW9-F1
#
_entry.id   AF-N9PZW9-F1
#
_cell.length_a   1.000
_cell.length_b   1.000
_cell.length_c   1.000
_cell.angle_alpha   90.00
_cell.angle_beta   90.00
_cell.angle_gamma   90.00
#
_symmetry.space_group_name_H-M   'P 1'
#
loop_
_entity.id
_entity.type
_entity.pdbx_description
1 polymer ?
#
loop_
_entity_poly.entity_id
_entity_poly.type
_entity_poly.pdbx_seq_one_letter_code
_entity_poly.pdbx_strand_id
1 'polypeptide(L)'
;MKKNSKLDQDTLFIKLLFKSSSNVTEDEIEYYRKYPDQIDQVTAPINIHKIFLWTGALLGILVVAIAKFLKFSGMLAFLSEGVLEFVIDIIYESGIALIGAAVTAYMLGVLLNKQQENALKWREEIRKRIQESEQ
;
A
#
# COMPACT_ATOMS: atom_id res chain seq x y z
N MET A 1 -7.84 -26.84 -15.88
CA MET A 1 -8.37 -25.47 -16.00
C MET A 1 -7.42 -24.51 -15.28
N LYS A 2 -6.79 -23.59 -16.03
CA LYS A 2 -5.86 -22.56 -15.56
C LYS A 2 -6.59 -21.22 -15.46
N LYS A 3 -6.93 -20.77 -14.25
CA LYS A 3 -7.26 -19.38 -13.85
C LYS A 3 -7.79 -19.48 -12.43
N ASN A 4 -6.98 -19.20 -11.41
CA ASN A 4 -7.44 -18.87 -10.05
C ASN A 4 -6.30 -18.45 -9.09
N SER A 5 -5.01 -18.45 -9.48
CA SER A 5 -3.93 -18.13 -8.52
C SER A 5 -3.89 -16.67 -8.06
N LYS A 6 -4.20 -15.70 -8.94
CA LYS A 6 -4.16 -14.27 -8.58
C LYS A 6 -5.35 -13.82 -7.72
N LEU A 7 -6.56 -14.32 -8.05
CA LEU A 7 -7.77 -13.97 -7.32
C LEU A 7 -7.74 -14.52 -5.88
N ASP A 8 -7.16 -15.71 -5.69
CA ASP A 8 -7.02 -16.33 -4.38
C ASP A 8 -5.98 -15.58 -3.51
N GLN A 9 -4.86 -15.19 -4.13
CA GLN A 9 -3.84 -14.35 -3.51
C GLN A 9 -4.43 -13.02 -3.03
N ASP A 10 -5.07 -12.25 -3.92
CA ASP A 10 -5.67 -10.95 -3.58
C ASP A 10 -6.73 -11.07 -2.46
N THR A 11 -7.50 -12.16 -2.44
CA THR A 11 -8.50 -12.44 -1.40
C THR A 11 -7.85 -12.73 -0.05
N LEU A 12 -6.78 -13.53 -0.03
CA LEU A 12 -6.01 -13.82 1.18
C LEU A 12 -5.32 -12.56 1.74
N PHE A 13 -4.79 -11.68 0.89
CA PHE A 13 -4.20 -10.41 1.31
C PHE A 13 -5.22 -9.45 1.94
N ILE A 14 -6.40 -9.29 1.34
CA ILE A 14 -7.48 -8.47 1.92
C ILE A 14 -7.92 -9.08 3.26
N LYS A 15 -8.07 -10.42 3.31
CA LYS A 15 -8.38 -11.11 4.56
C LYS A 15 -7.32 -10.81 5.62
N LEU A 16 -6.03 -10.87 5.29
CA LEU A 16 -4.91 -10.59 6.21
C LEU A 16 -4.87 -9.12 6.68
N LEU A 17 -5.11 -8.15 5.79
CA LEU A 17 -5.15 -6.73 6.12
C LEU A 17 -6.29 -6.36 7.07
N PHE A 18 -7.41 -7.08 7.02
CA PHE A 18 -8.56 -6.90 7.90
C PHE A 18 -8.63 -7.93 9.06
N LYS A 19 -7.73 -8.92 9.12
CA LYS A 19 -7.66 -9.91 10.20
C LYS A 19 -6.98 -9.29 11.41
N SER A 20 -7.79 -8.86 12.37
CA SER A 20 -7.32 -8.34 13.67
C SER A 20 -6.79 -9.43 14.63
N SER A 21 -6.69 -10.68 14.20
CA SER A 21 -6.44 -11.86 15.05
C SER A 21 -5.32 -12.73 14.49
N SER A 22 -4.38 -13.10 15.36
CA SER A 22 -3.22 -13.96 15.08
C SER A 22 -3.55 -15.44 14.84
N ASN A 23 -4.84 -15.81 14.74
CA ASN A 23 -5.22 -17.20 14.54
C ASN A 23 -4.99 -17.62 13.09
N VAL A 24 -4.00 -18.49 12.90
CA VAL A 24 -3.70 -19.16 11.63
C VAL A 24 -4.76 -20.25 11.41
N THR A 25 -5.37 -20.25 10.24
CA THR A 25 -6.44 -21.18 9.85
C THR A 25 -5.83 -22.39 9.15
N GLU A 26 -6.39 -23.58 9.29
CA GLU A 26 -5.87 -24.82 8.65
C GLU A 26 -5.67 -24.67 7.13
N ASP A 27 -6.57 -23.94 6.46
CA ASP A 27 -6.49 -23.63 5.02
C ASP A 27 -5.27 -22.77 4.67
N GLU A 28 -4.87 -21.84 5.56
CA GLU A 28 -3.68 -21.00 5.38
C GLU A 28 -2.41 -21.87 5.54
N ILE A 29 -2.41 -22.82 6.49
CA ILE A 29 -1.31 -23.77 6.68
C ILE A 29 -1.13 -24.66 5.45
N GLU A 30 -2.21 -25.20 4.89
CA GLU A 30 -2.14 -26.07 3.72
C GLU A 30 -1.68 -25.32 2.46
N TYR A 31 -2.15 -24.08 2.26
CA TYR A 31 -1.70 -23.22 1.17
C TYR A 31 -0.20 -22.88 1.28
N TYR A 32 0.27 -22.44 2.45
CA TYR A 32 1.66 -22.04 2.65
C TYR A 32 2.63 -23.23 2.78
N ARG A 33 2.15 -24.43 3.15
CA ARG A 33 2.95 -25.66 3.05
C ARG A 33 3.34 -25.96 1.60
N LYS A 34 2.49 -25.59 0.64
CA LYS A 34 2.72 -25.78 -0.80
C LYS A 34 3.58 -24.67 -1.43
N TYR A 35 3.57 -23.48 -0.82
CA TYR A 35 4.31 -22.30 -1.28
C TYR A 35 4.96 -21.55 -0.09
N PRO A 36 5.98 -22.15 0.56
CA PRO A 36 6.58 -21.60 1.78
C PRO A 36 7.30 -20.26 1.54
N ASP A 37 7.77 -20.03 0.31
CA ASP A 37 8.40 -18.80 -0.17
C ASP A 37 7.45 -17.60 -0.24
N GLN A 38 6.13 -17.84 -0.27
CA GLN A 38 5.15 -16.77 -0.36
C GLN A 38 4.82 -16.12 0.99
N ILE A 39 5.20 -16.72 2.11
CA ILE A 39 5.00 -16.15 3.45
C ILE A 39 5.72 -14.80 3.56
N ASP A 40 6.96 -14.74 3.06
CA ASP A 40 7.79 -13.53 3.04
C ASP A 40 7.34 -12.51 1.98
N GLN A 41 6.73 -12.97 0.87
CA GLN A 41 6.17 -12.08 -0.15
C GLN A 41 4.86 -11.41 0.29
N VAL A 42 4.04 -12.09 1.08
CA VAL A 42 2.74 -11.58 1.54
C VAL A 42 2.91 -10.53 2.64
N THR A 43 4.01 -10.62 3.37
CA THR A 43 4.43 -9.63 4.36
C THR A 43 5.34 -8.54 3.80
N ALA A 44 5.75 -8.66 2.53
CA ALA A 44 6.62 -7.67 1.90
C ALA A 44 5.93 -6.29 1.93
N PRO A 45 6.56 -5.26 2.55
CA PRO A 45 5.95 -3.98 2.80
C PRO A 45 5.40 -3.32 1.52
N ILE A 46 5.99 -3.63 0.36
CA ILE A 46 5.61 -3.09 -0.94
C ILE A 46 4.14 -3.36 -1.29
N ASN A 47 3.61 -4.55 -0.96
CA ASN A 47 2.25 -4.91 -1.37
C ASN A 47 1.20 -4.16 -0.54
N ILE A 48 1.48 -3.99 0.77
CA ILE A 48 0.68 -3.15 1.68
C ILE A 48 0.72 -1.68 1.23
N HIS A 49 1.91 -1.18 0.87
CA HIS A 49 2.08 0.20 0.40
C HIS A 49 1.43 0.47 -0.96
N LYS A 50 1.31 -0.54 -1.83
CA LYS A 50 0.61 -0.43 -3.11
C LYS A 50 -0.92 -0.29 -2.93
N ILE A 51 -1.48 -0.99 -1.95
CA ILE A 51 -2.90 -0.86 -1.58
C ILE A 51 -3.14 0.50 -0.93
N PHE A 52 -2.23 0.95 -0.06
CA PHE A 52 -2.26 2.29 0.51
C PHE A 52 -2.19 3.37 -0.58
N LEU A 53 -1.34 3.19 -1.60
CA LEU A 53 -1.24 4.10 -2.75
C LEU A 53 -2.58 4.20 -3.49
N TRP A 54 -3.17 3.06 -3.86
CA TRP A 54 -4.44 3.06 -4.59
C TRP A 54 -5.57 3.64 -3.76
N THR A 55 -5.69 3.23 -2.49
CA THR A 55 -6.75 3.71 -1.59
C THR A 55 -6.59 5.20 -1.31
N GLY A 56 -5.37 5.65 -1.03
CA GLY A 56 -5.06 7.06 -0.79
C GLY A 56 -5.28 7.92 -2.04
N ALA A 57 -4.84 7.46 -3.21
CA ALA A 57 -5.10 8.17 -4.46
C ALA A 57 -6.59 8.28 -4.77
N LEU A 58 -7.35 7.19 -4.62
CA LEU A 58 -8.79 7.17 -4.88
C LEU A 58 -9.56 8.07 -3.91
N LEU A 59 -9.20 8.02 -2.62
CA LEU A 59 -9.76 8.90 -1.60
C LEU A 59 -9.44 10.37 -1.86
N GLY A 60 -8.18 10.69 -2.20
CA GLY A 60 -7.76 12.04 -2.51
C GLY A 60 -8.47 12.61 -3.75
N ILE A 61 -8.61 11.80 -4.81
CA ILE A 61 -9.38 12.18 -6.00
C ILE A 61 -10.85 12.45 -5.64
N LEU A 62 -11.46 11.59 -4.82
CA LEU A 62 -12.84 11.76 -4.36
C LEU A 62 -12.99 13.08 -3.59
N VAL A 63 -12.07 13.39 -2.67
CA VAL A 63 -12.07 14.64 -1.88
C VAL A 63 -11.94 15.86 -2.80
N VAL A 64 -11.02 15.83 -3.77
CA VAL A 64 -10.85 16.91 -4.76
C VAL A 64 -12.11 17.08 -5.61
N ALA A 65 -12.75 15.97 -6.02
CA ALA A 65 -13.99 16.01 -6.79
C ALA A 65 -15.14 16.60 -5.97
N ILE A 66 -15.26 16.24 -4.69
CA ILE A 66 -16.24 16.82 -3.76
C ILE A 66 -15.98 18.31 -3.57
N ALA A 67 -14.73 18.74 -3.39
CA ALA A 67 -14.39 20.16 -3.26
C ALA A 67 -14.86 20.97 -4.49
N LYS A 68 -14.57 20.47 -5.70
CA LYS A 68 -15.05 21.11 -6.94
C LYS A 68 -16.57 21.07 -7.05
N PHE A 69 -17.20 19.95 -6.71
CA PHE A 69 -18.66 19.84 -6.74
C PHE A 69 -19.32 20.84 -5.78
N LEU A 70 -18.81 20.97 -4.56
CA LEU A 70 -19.30 21.96 -3.59
C LEU A 70 -19.12 23.40 -4.08
N LYS A 71 -18.00 23.71 -4.76
CA LYS A 71 -17.76 25.02 -5.38
C LYS A 71 -18.82 25.40 -6.42
N PHE A 72 -19.19 24.46 -7.30
CA PHE A 72 -20.07 24.74 -8.45
C PHE A 72 -21.56 24.45 -8.18
N SER A 73 -21.89 23.65 -7.17
CA SER A 73 -23.28 23.27 -6.86
C SER A 73 -24.09 24.36 -6.17
N GLY A 74 -23.44 25.42 -5.66
CA GLY A 74 -24.12 26.49 -4.92
C GLY A 74 -24.68 26.04 -3.56
N MET A 75 -24.39 24.82 -3.12
CA MET A 75 -24.88 24.25 -1.85
C MET A 75 -24.43 25.05 -0.62
N LEU A 76 -23.31 25.77 -0.75
CA LEU A 76 -22.73 26.62 0.28
C LEU A 76 -22.92 28.12 0.01
N ALA A 77 -23.87 28.50 -0.87
CA ALA A 77 -24.13 29.90 -1.23
C ALA A 77 -24.66 30.77 -0.07
N PHE A 78 -24.97 30.16 1.08
CA PHE A 78 -25.32 30.88 2.31
C PHE A 78 -24.09 31.39 3.08
N LEU A 79 -22.88 30.92 2.75
CA LEU A 79 -21.63 31.40 3.33
C LEU A 79 -21.16 32.67 2.60
N SER A 80 -20.42 33.53 3.30
CA SER A 80 -19.75 34.64 2.64
C SER A 80 -18.70 34.12 1.66
N GLU A 81 -18.50 34.85 0.56
CA GLU A 81 -17.64 34.44 -0.55
C GLU A 81 -16.22 34.09 -0.08
N GLY A 82 -15.65 34.88 0.84
CA GLY A 82 -14.34 34.61 1.42
C GLY A 82 -14.28 33.36 2.31
N VAL A 83 -15.35 33.05 3.06
CA VAL A 83 -15.41 31.82 3.87
C VAL A 83 -15.59 30.59 2.98
N LEU A 84 -16.39 30.73 1.92
CA LEU A 84 -16.60 29.67 0.93
C LEU A 84 -15.28 29.29 0.24
N GLU A 85 -14.54 30.28 -0.27
CA GLU A 85 -13.27 30.07 -0.94
C GLU A 85 -12.25 29.40 -0.01
N PHE A 86 -12.12 29.90 1.22
CA PHE A 86 -11.22 29.33 2.22
C PHE A 86 -11.53 27.86 2.54
N VAL A 87 -12.80 27.50 2.75
CA VAL A 87 -13.19 26.12 3.04
C VAL A 87 -12.92 25.19 1.86
N ILE A 88 -13.23 25.65 0.63
CA ILE A 88 -12.98 24.85 -0.57
C ILE A 88 -11.50 24.61 -0.77
N ASP A 89 -10.66 25.63 -0.57
CA ASP A 89 -9.21 25.51 -0.73
C ASP A 89 -8.62 24.54 0.28
N ILE A 90 -9.05 24.57 1.55
CA ILE A 90 -8.61 23.58 2.55
C ILE A 90 -8.97 22.15 2.13
N ILE A 91 -10.21 21.91 1.69
CA ILE A 91 -10.64 20.57 1.27
C ILE A 91 -9.84 20.14 0.04
N TYR A 92 -9.67 21.04 -0.93
CA TYR A 92 -8.92 20.79 -2.15
C TYR A 92 -7.45 20.46 -1.88
N GLU A 93 -6.75 21.28 -1.10
CA GLU A 93 -5.36 21.08 -0.71
C GLU A 93 -5.19 19.80 0.11
N SER A 94 -6.13 19.49 1.01
CA SER A 94 -6.09 18.24 1.78
C SER A 94 -6.17 17.00 0.89
N GLY A 95 -7.00 17.03 -0.16
CA GLY A 95 -7.11 15.95 -1.14
C GLY A 95 -5.82 15.77 -1.93
N ILE A 96 -5.20 16.86 -2.40
CA ILE A 96 -3.90 16.82 -3.08
C ILE A 96 -2.80 16.31 -2.14
N ALA A 97 -2.76 16.80 -0.90
CA ALA A 97 -1.78 16.38 0.10
C ALA A 97 -1.89 14.88 0.41
N LEU A 98 -3.11 14.34 0.47
CA LEU A 98 -3.36 12.92 0.69
C LEU A 98 -2.82 12.06 -0.46
N ILE A 99 -2.99 12.50 -1.72
CA ILE A 99 -2.39 11.84 -2.89
C ILE A 99 -0.86 11.88 -2.78
N GLY A 100 -0.28 13.04 -2.47
CA GLY A 100 1.16 13.21 -2.31
C GLY A 100 1.74 12.31 -1.21
N ALA A 101 1.07 12.23 -0.05
CA ALA A 101 1.46 11.37 1.05
C ALA A 101 1.42 9.88 0.66
N ALA A 102 0.39 9.46 -0.08
CA ALA A 102 0.25 8.09 -0.59
C ALA A 102 1.40 7.73 -1.54
N VAL A 103 1.77 8.64 -2.45
CA VAL A 103 2.92 8.46 -3.36
C VAL A 103 4.24 8.38 -2.59
N THR A 104 4.47 9.29 -1.64
CA THR A 104 5.71 9.31 -0.85
C THR A 104 5.85 8.02 -0.02
N ALA A 105 4.78 7.57 0.64
CA ALA A 105 4.79 6.32 1.39
C ALA A 105 5.15 5.14 0.48
N TYR A 106 4.54 5.05 -0.71
CA TYR A 106 4.85 3.99 -1.68
C TYR A 106 6.31 4.02 -2.13
N MET A 107 6.84 5.19 -2.50
CA MET A 107 8.24 5.30 -2.91
C MET A 107 9.17 4.85 -1.80
N LEU A 108 8.92 5.27 -0.56
CA LEU A 108 9.73 4.86 0.59
C LEU A 108 9.68 3.35 0.81
N GLY A 109 8.50 2.74 0.72
CA GLY A 109 8.33 1.29 0.82
C GLY A 109 9.11 0.51 -0.24
N VAL A 110 9.08 0.96 -1.49
CA VAL A 110 9.85 0.35 -2.60
C VAL A 110 11.35 0.47 -2.37
N LEU A 111 11.82 1.65 -1.95
CA LEU A 111 13.24 1.90 -1.68
C LEU A 111 13.75 1.02 -0.54
N LEU A 112 13.02 0.94 0.57
CA LEU A 112 13.39 0.12 1.72
C LEU A 112 13.46 -1.37 1.36
N ASN A 113 12.48 -1.88 0.61
CA ASN A 113 12.50 -3.27 0.19
C ASN A 113 13.72 -3.59 -0.70
N LYS A 114 14.05 -2.68 -1.63
CA LYS A 114 15.23 -2.84 -2.50
C LYS A 114 16.54 -2.79 -1.71
N GLN A 115 16.63 -1.94 -0.70
CA GLN A 115 17.77 -1.89 0.22
C GLN A 115 17.92 -3.21 0.99
N GLN A 116 16.82 -3.77 1.49
CA GLN A 116 16.81 -5.05 2.19
C GLN A 116 17.24 -6.21 1.29
N GLU A 117 16.71 -6.30 0.06
CA GLU A 117 17.09 -7.36 -0.88
C GLU A 117 18.57 -7.29 -1.25
N ASN A 118 19.10 -6.09 -1.49
CA ASN A 118 20.52 -5.89 -1.78
C ASN A 118 21.41 -6.25 -0.58
N ALA A 119 20.99 -5.90 0.64
CA ALA A 119 21.70 -6.26 1.86
C ALA A 119 21.71 -7.77 2.10
N LEU A 120 20.63 -8.49 1.77
CA LEU A 120 20.56 -9.95 1.86
C LEU A 120 21.53 -10.60 0.87
N LYS A 121 21.50 -10.21 -0.41
CA LYS A 121 22.42 -10.72 -1.45
C LYS A 121 23.88 -10.46 -1.08
N TRP A 122 24.18 -9.27 -0.58
CA TRP A 122 25.52 -8.92 -0.13
C TRP A 122 26.01 -9.80 1.03
N ARG A 123 25.14 -10.10 2.00
CA ARG A 123 25.45 -11.01 3.11
C ARG A 123 25.70 -12.45 2.65
N GLU A 124 24.92 -12.94 1.70
CA GLU A 124 25.12 -14.27 1.11
C GLU A 124 26.45 -14.35 0.36
N GLU A 125 26.80 -13.31 -0.40
CA GLU A 125 28.05 -13.27 -1.14
C GLU A 125 29.28 -13.24 -0.21
N ILE A 126 29.21 -12.51 0.91
CA ILE A 126 30.25 -12.55 1.94
C ILE A 126 30.40 -13.95 2.52
N ARG A 127 29.28 -14.59 2.91
CA ARG A 127 29.31 -15.94 3.49
C ARG A 127 29.94 -16.95 2.52
N LYS A 128 29.61 -16.85 1.24
CA LYS A 128 30.19 -17.68 0.18
C LYS A 128 31.71 -17.49 0.07
N ARG A 129 32.18 -16.23 0.04
CA ARG A 129 33.62 -15.93 -0.06
C ARG A 129 34.41 -16.38 1.17
N ILE A 130 33.83 -16.32 2.37
CA ILE A 130 34.47 -16.83 3.59
C ILE A 130 34.65 -18.37 3.49
N GLN A 131 33.61 -19.08 3.08
CA GLN A 131 33.66 -20.54 2.89
C GLN A 131 34.67 -20.97 1.81
N GLU A 132 34.77 -20.20 0.72
CA GLU A 132 35.78 -20.43 -0.33
C GLU A 132 37.20 -20.12 0.14
N SER A 133 37.38 -19.23 1.13
CA SER A 133 38.70 -18.90 1.70
C SER A 133 39.18 -19.84 2.81
N GLU A 134 38.29 -20.67 3.36
CA GLU A 134 38.61 -21.70 4.37
C GLU A 134 38.93 -23.08 3.77
N GLN A 135 38.88 -23.22 2.44
CA GLN A 135 39.33 -24.40 1.68
C GLN A 135 40.74 -24.20 1.13
#